data_AF-A0A3L8SYU1-F1
#
_entry.id   AF-A0A3L8SYU1-F1
#
_cell.length_a   1.000
_cell.length_b   1.000
_cell.length_c   1.000
_cell.angle_alpha   90.00
_cell.angle_beta   90.00
_cell.angle_gamma   90.00
#
_symmetry.space_group_name_H-M   'P 1'
#
loop_
_entity.id
_entity.type
_entity.pdbx_description
1 polymer ?
#
loop_
_entity_poly.entity_id
_entity_poly.type
_entity_poly.pdbx_seq_one_letter_code
_entity_poly.pdbx_strand_id
1 'polypeptide(L)'
;PLNILMVYPEREDLKICDFGFAQRITPVQPQYSKYGSPEFVAPEIVSQSPVSKATDIWAVGVITYLSLTCKSPFAGENDRQTLLNIQNGEISWTIPDVVHLSEDAKDFMKGILQQHPK
;
A
#
# COMPACT_ATOMS: atom_id res chain seq x y z
N PRO A 1 -6.99 8.70 1.27
CA PRO A 1 -7.49 7.41 0.73
C PRO A 1 -8.99 7.50 0.39
N LEU A 2 -9.41 7.16 -0.83
CA LEU A 2 -10.79 7.37 -1.30
C LEU A 2 -11.76 6.23 -0.92
N ASN A 3 -11.24 5.02 -0.70
CA ASN A 3 -12.05 3.81 -0.51
C ASN A 3 -12.27 3.45 0.98
N ILE A 4 -11.85 4.32 1.91
CA ILE A 4 -12.06 4.17 3.35
C ILE A 4 -12.87 5.37 3.82
N LEU A 5 -14.11 5.13 4.24
CA LEU A 5 -15.08 6.17 4.59
C LEU A 5 -15.41 6.12 6.09
N MET A 6 -15.58 7.29 6.69
CA MET A 6 -16.19 7.42 8.00
C MET A 6 -17.70 7.27 7.89
N VAL A 7 -18.32 6.47 8.75
CA VAL A 7 -19.78 6.31 8.76
C VAL A 7 -20.45 7.58 9.27
N TYR A 8 -19.88 8.19 10.31
CA TYR A 8 -20.30 9.45 10.88
C TYR A 8 -19.07 10.29 11.25
N PRO A 9 -19.11 11.62 11.15
CA PRO A 9 -17.95 12.47 11.48
C PRO A 9 -17.47 12.34 12.94
N GLU A 10 -18.39 12.06 13.87
CA GLU A 10 -18.11 12.03 15.31
C GLU A 10 -17.85 10.62 15.85
N ARG A 11 -17.79 9.61 14.97
CA ARG A 11 -17.53 8.22 15.35
C ARG A 11 -16.29 7.70 14.65
N GLU A 12 -15.64 6.74 15.30
CA GLU A 12 -14.46 6.07 14.78
C GLU A 12 -14.81 4.88 13.86
N ASP A 13 -16.09 4.74 13.50
CA ASP A 13 -16.57 3.68 12.61
C ASP A 13 -16.10 3.92 11.16
N LEU A 14 -15.24 3.03 10.66
CA LEU A 14 -14.75 3.05 9.28
C LEU A 14 -15.39 1.94 8.43
N LYS A 15 -15.61 2.22 7.14
CA LYS A 15 -16.07 1.25 6.15
C LYS A 15 -15.25 1.32 4.87
N ILE A 16 -14.94 0.16 4.31
CA ILE A 16 -14.41 0.03 2.95
C ILE A 16 -15.61 0.01 2.00
N CYS A 17 -15.58 0.84 0.95
CA CYS A 17 -16.74 1.03 0.08
C CYS A 17 -16.59 0.51 -1.34
N ASP A 18 -15.37 0.18 -1.78
CA ASP A 18 -15.09 -0.24 -3.15
C ASP A 18 -14.46 -1.63 -3.18
N PHE A 19 -15.14 -2.55 -3.86
CA PHE A 19 -14.72 -3.93 -4.06
C PHE A 19 -14.65 -4.29 -5.56
N GLY A 20 -14.57 -3.29 -6.45
CA GLY A 20 -14.58 -3.50 -7.91
C GLY A 20 -13.44 -4.38 -8.44
N PHE A 21 -12.33 -4.47 -7.70
CA PHE A 21 -11.20 -5.36 -7.99
C PHE A 21 -11.06 -6.53 -7.00
N ALA A 22 -12.00 -6.69 -6.07
CA ALA A 22 -11.95 -7.78 -5.12
C ALA A 22 -12.11 -9.12 -5.85
N GLN A 23 -11.27 -10.09 -5.47
CA GLN A 23 -11.27 -11.41 -6.08
C GLN A 23 -11.02 -12.50 -5.04
N ARG A 24 -11.55 -13.69 -5.32
CA ARG A 24 -11.31 -14.86 -4.48
C ARG A 24 -9.99 -15.52 -4.87
N ILE A 25 -9.03 -15.50 -3.95
CA ILE A 25 -7.78 -16.27 -4.08
C ILE A 25 -8.06 -17.74 -3.76
N THR A 26 -7.70 -18.64 -4.67
CA THR A 26 -7.78 -20.09 -4.49
C THR A 26 -6.40 -20.72 -4.67
N PRO A 27 -6.05 -21.75 -3.89
CA PRO A 27 -4.71 -22.36 -3.95
C PRO A 27 -4.46 -23.18 -5.22
N VAL A 28 -5.49 -23.37 -6.07
CA VAL A 28 -5.45 -24.27 -7.22
C VAL A 28 -4.77 -23.61 -8.42
N GLN A 29 -4.92 -22.29 -8.56
CA GLN A 29 -4.39 -21.56 -9.71
C GLN A 29 -3.84 -20.20 -9.27
N PRO A 30 -2.78 -19.68 -9.91
CA PRO A 30 -2.36 -18.31 -9.71
C PRO A 30 -3.46 -17.33 -10.12
N GLN A 31 -3.72 -16.31 -9.31
CA GLN A 31 -4.61 -15.20 -9.64
C GLN A 31 -3.81 -13.92 -9.88
N TYR A 32 -4.35 -13.04 -10.71
CA TYR A 32 -3.74 -11.76 -11.07
C TYR A 32 -4.76 -10.65 -10.85
N SER A 33 -4.32 -9.48 -10.41
CA SER A 33 -5.19 -8.32 -10.22
C SER A 33 -5.01 -7.28 -11.32
N LYS A 34 -6.03 -6.46 -11.53
CA LYS A 34 -5.97 -5.33 -12.46
C LYS A 34 -5.24 -4.14 -11.83
N TYR A 35 -4.75 -3.26 -12.69
CA TYR A 35 -4.16 -1.99 -12.29
C TYR A 35 -5.22 -1.09 -11.63
N GLY A 36 -4.93 -0.65 -10.41
CA GLY A 36 -5.66 0.42 -9.73
C GLY A 36 -4.90 1.75 -9.83
N SER A 37 -5.11 2.62 -8.84
CA SER A 37 -4.32 3.84 -8.65
C SER A 37 -2.84 3.48 -8.36
N PRO A 38 -1.87 3.93 -9.18
CA PRO A 38 -0.49 3.45 -9.17
C PRO A 38 0.18 3.45 -7.79
N GLU A 39 -0.06 4.47 -6.97
CA GLU A 39 0.58 4.67 -5.66
C GLU A 39 0.25 3.59 -4.61
N PHE A 40 -0.88 2.89 -4.75
CA PHE A 40 -1.31 1.84 -3.82
C PHE A 40 -1.05 0.42 -4.36
N VAL A 41 -0.50 0.30 -5.56
CA VAL A 41 -0.27 -0.98 -6.23
C VAL A 41 0.93 -1.69 -5.59
N ALA A 42 0.76 -2.96 -5.25
CA ALA A 42 1.82 -3.79 -4.70
C ALA A 42 2.85 -4.21 -5.79
N PRO A 43 4.14 -4.42 -5.44
CA PRO A 43 5.20 -4.74 -6.40
C PRO A 43 4.91 -5.96 -7.29
N GLU A 44 4.22 -6.97 -6.76
CA GLU A 44 3.83 -8.16 -7.51
C GLU A 44 2.81 -7.86 -8.61
N ILE A 45 1.89 -6.91 -8.40
CA ILE A 45 0.95 -6.48 -9.45
C ILE A 45 1.70 -5.74 -10.55
N VAL A 46 2.65 -4.86 -10.19
CA VAL A 46 3.50 -4.15 -11.16
C VAL A 46 4.33 -5.14 -11.98
N SER A 47 4.82 -6.21 -11.34
CA SER A 47 5.64 -7.26 -11.94
C SER A 47 4.81 -8.36 -12.62
N GLN A 48 3.49 -8.19 -12.74
CA GLN A 48 2.57 -9.19 -13.29
C GLN A 48 2.74 -10.59 -12.69
N SER A 49 3.04 -10.63 -11.39
CA SER A 49 3.18 -11.84 -10.60
C SER A 49 1.85 -12.21 -9.91
N PRO A 50 1.68 -13.47 -9.48
CA PRO A 50 0.46 -13.89 -8.80
C PRO A 50 0.23 -13.09 -7.52
N VAL A 51 -0.99 -12.59 -7.33
CA VAL A 51 -1.39 -11.87 -6.12
C VAL A 51 -1.76 -12.84 -5.00
N SER A 52 -1.67 -12.35 -3.77
CA SER A 52 -2.05 -13.09 -2.58
C SER A 52 -2.79 -12.19 -1.59
N LYS A 53 -3.14 -12.72 -0.42
CA LYS A 53 -3.68 -11.89 0.66
C LYS A 53 -2.68 -10.83 1.14
N ALA A 54 -1.38 -11.08 0.96
CA ALA A 54 -0.35 -10.13 1.35
C ALA A 54 -0.29 -8.89 0.42
N THR A 55 -0.86 -8.99 -0.78
CA THR A 55 -1.02 -7.86 -1.70
C THR A 55 -1.80 -6.70 -1.05
N ASP A 56 -2.81 -7.00 -0.24
CA ASP A 56 -3.58 -5.99 0.49
C ASP A 56 -2.78 -5.34 1.64
N ILE A 57 -1.81 -6.07 2.21
CA ILE A 57 -0.97 -5.59 3.33
C ILE A 57 -0.04 -4.46 2.86
N TRP A 58 0.44 -4.53 1.61
CA TRP A 58 1.20 -3.42 1.01
C TRP A 58 0.38 -2.12 0.99
N ALA A 59 -0.88 -2.19 0.54
CA ALA A 59 -1.75 -1.02 0.49
C ALA A 59 -2.01 -0.42 1.88
N VAL A 60 -2.14 -1.26 2.91
CA VAL A 60 -2.22 -0.82 4.32
C VAL A 60 -0.94 -0.06 4.72
N GLY A 61 0.22 -0.54 4.31
CA GLY A 61 1.50 0.16 4.55
C GLY A 61 1.56 1.53 3.90
N VAL A 62 1.17 1.63 2.63
CA VAL A 62 1.12 2.91 1.91
C VAL A 62 0.15 3.89 2.58
N ILE A 63 -1.05 3.42 2.97
CA ILE A 63 -2.04 4.23 3.66
C ILE A 63 -1.54 4.69 5.03
N THR A 64 -0.83 3.84 5.77
CA THR A 64 -0.24 4.18 7.07
C THR A 64 0.81 5.27 6.90
N TYR A 65 1.73 5.11 5.96
CA TYR A 65 2.73 6.13 5.64
C TYR A 65 2.08 7.45 5.26
N LEU A 66 1.07 7.42 4.39
CA LEU A 66 0.31 8.60 3.98
C LEU A 66 -0.38 9.29 5.15
N SER A 67 -0.95 8.51 6.09
CA SER A 67 -1.66 9.05 7.25
C SER A 67 -0.73 9.71 8.25
N LEU A 68 0.51 9.22 8.38
CA LEU A 68 1.50 9.75 9.31
C LEU A 68 2.31 10.92 8.75
N THR A 69 2.51 10.96 7.43
CA THR A 69 3.43 11.93 6.79
C THR A 69 2.73 12.91 5.85
N CYS A 70 1.46 12.66 5.51
CA CYS A 70 0.72 13.36 4.45
C CYS A 70 1.40 13.28 3.06
N LYS A 71 2.31 12.32 2.85
CA LYS A 71 3.04 12.10 1.59
C LYS A 71 2.90 10.66 1.14
N SER A 72 3.01 10.41 -0.17
CA SER A 72 3.10 9.05 -0.70
C SER A 72 4.56 8.57 -0.62
N PRO A 73 4.83 7.34 -0.15
CA PRO A 73 6.18 6.81 -0.01
C PRO A 73 6.90 6.58 -1.35
N PHE A 74 6.14 6.36 -2.43
CA PHE A 74 6.70 5.97 -3.74
C PHE A 74 6.31 6.92 -4.87
N ALA A 75 5.60 8.02 -4.60
CA ALA A 75 5.20 8.96 -5.65
C ALA A 75 6.41 9.51 -6.42
N GLY A 76 6.35 9.36 -7.75
CA GLY A 76 7.26 9.99 -8.69
C GLY A 76 6.58 11.13 -9.46
N GLU A 77 7.30 11.74 -10.41
CA GLU A 77 6.77 12.82 -11.25
C GLU A 77 5.63 12.39 -12.18
N ASN A 78 5.51 11.08 -12.45
CA ASN A 78 4.48 10.48 -13.26
C ASN A 78 4.23 9.03 -12.83
N ASP A 79 3.19 8.40 -13.38
CA ASP A 79 2.82 7.01 -13.09
C ASP A 79 3.99 6.06 -13.30
N ARG A 80 4.71 6.17 -14.44
CA ARG A 80 5.86 5.31 -14.72
C ARG A 80 6.93 5.40 -13.64
N GLN A 81 7.29 6.61 -13.20
CA GLN A 81 8.28 6.79 -12.14
C GLN A 81 7.79 6.24 -10.80
N THR A 82 6.51 6.42 -10.48
CA THR A 82 5.89 5.87 -9.27
C THR A 82 5.99 4.35 -9.24
N LEU A 83 5.71 3.70 -10.37
CA LEU A 83 5.77 2.25 -10.50
C LEU A 83 7.20 1.70 -10.43
N LEU A 84 8.17 2.44 -10.96
CA LEU A 84 9.60 2.12 -10.79
C LEU A 84 10.02 2.25 -9.32
N ASN A 85 9.56 3.28 -8.62
CA ASN A 85 9.83 3.43 -7.19
C ASN A 85 9.24 2.29 -6.37
N ILE A 86 8.02 1.84 -6.70
CA ILE A 86 7.38 0.66 -6.08
C ILE A 86 8.19 -0.62 -6.35
N GLN A 87 8.67 -0.81 -7.59
CA GLN A 87 9.54 -1.94 -7.95
C GLN A 87 10.90 -1.91 -7.25
N ASN A 88 11.40 -0.74 -6.88
CA ASN A 88 12.62 -0.62 -6.07
C ASN A 88 12.33 -0.82 -4.58
N GLY A 89 11.15 -0.42 -4.10
CA GLY A 89 10.67 -0.67 -2.74
C GLY A 89 11.50 0.00 -1.64
N GLU A 90 12.35 0.95 -2.01
CA GLU A 90 13.22 1.65 -1.06
C GLU A 90 12.48 2.83 -0.42
N ILE A 91 12.43 2.83 0.91
CA ILE A 91 11.91 3.95 1.70
C ILE A 91 13.09 4.55 2.46
N SER A 92 13.29 5.86 2.32
CA SER A 92 14.30 6.56 3.09
C SER A 92 13.79 6.87 4.50
N TRP A 93 14.35 6.20 5.51
CA TRP A 93 13.97 6.37 6.91
C TRP A 93 14.67 7.54 7.62
N THR A 94 15.50 8.29 6.90
CA THR A 94 16.32 9.39 7.44
C THR A 94 15.82 10.77 7.04
N ILE A 95 14.74 10.85 6.25
CA ILE A 95 14.16 12.14 5.85
C ILE A 95 13.35 12.77 7.00
N PRO A 96 13.22 14.12 7.02
CA PRO A 96 12.47 14.83 8.06
C PRO A 96 11.02 14.34 8.24
N ASP A 97 10.40 13.86 7.15
CA ASP A 97 9.01 13.40 7.15
C ASP A 97 8.78 12.13 7.99
N VAL A 98 9.82 11.33 8.24
CA VAL A 98 9.68 10.05 8.95
C VAL A 98 10.55 9.96 10.21
N VAL A 99 11.57 10.81 10.35
CA VAL A 99 12.51 10.76 11.48
C VAL A 99 11.82 10.96 12.83
N HIS A 100 10.78 11.80 12.86
CA HIS A 100 10.01 12.17 14.05
C HIS A 100 8.96 11.12 14.46
N LEU A 101 8.72 10.11 13.62
CA LEU A 101 7.78 9.02 13.93
C LEU A 101 8.36 8.12 15.03
N SER A 102 7.48 7.49 15.81
CA SER A 102 7.89 6.53 16.83
C SER A 102 8.59 5.33 16.21
N GLU A 103 9.46 4.67 16.99
CA GLU A 103 10.11 3.43 16.53
C GLU A 103 9.10 2.32 16.23
N ASP A 104 8.01 2.22 17.00
CA ASP A 104 6.93 1.26 16.73
C ASP A 104 6.25 1.51 15.37
N ALA A 105 6.04 2.77 14.99
CA ALA A 105 5.44 3.10 13.69
C ALA A 105 6.39 2.77 12.53
N LYS A 106 7.69 3.04 12.71
CA LYS A 106 8.73 2.68 11.74
C LYS A 106 8.86 1.17 11.62
N ASP A 107 8.86 0.43 12.72
CA ASP A 107 8.93 -1.03 12.75
C ASP A 107 7.72 -1.65 12.05
N PHE A 108 6.51 -1.19 12.38
CA PHE A 108 5.28 -1.60 11.72
C PHE A 108 5.34 -1.40 10.20
N MET A 109 5.70 -0.19 9.74
CA MET A 109 5.79 0.10 8.31
C MET A 109 6.89 -0.71 7.61
N LYS A 110 8.06 -0.91 8.24
CA LYS A 110 9.11 -1.79 7.72
C LYS A 110 8.62 -3.23 7.60
N GLY A 111 7.81 -3.71 8.54
CA GLY A 111 7.27 -5.07 8.51
C GLY A 111 6.28 -5.33 7.37
N ILE A 112 5.47 -4.32 7.00
CA ILE A 112 4.39 -4.48 6.02
C ILE A 112 4.73 -4.00 4.61
N LEU A 113 5.65 -3.03 4.45
CA LEU A 113 6.12 -2.54 3.15
C LEU A 113 7.31 -3.38 2.66
N GLN A 114 7.05 -4.68 2.48
CA GLN A 114 8.02 -5.66 2.00
C GLN A 114 7.77 -5.97 0.52
N GLN A 115 8.82 -5.97 -0.30
CA GLN A 115 8.70 -6.30 -1.73
C GLN A 115 8.32 -7.75 -2.00
N HIS A 116 8.73 -8.64 -1.09
CA HIS A 116 8.48 -10.07 -1.16
C HIS A 116 7.76 -10.49 0.11
N PRO A 117 6.43 -10.32 0.14
CA PRO A 117 5.65 -10.82 1.27
C PRO A 117 5.84 -12.33 1.43
N LYS A 118 6.03 -12.77 2.67
CA LYS A 118 6.19 -14.18 3.04
C LYS A 118 4.84 -14.85 3.30
#